data_AF-A0A497QET6-F1
#
_entry.id   AF-A0A497QET6-F1
#
_cell.length_a   1.000
_cell.length_b   1.000
_cell.length_c   1.000
_cell.angle_alpha   90.00
_cell.angle_beta   90.00
_cell.angle_gamma   90.00
#
_symmetry.space_group_name_H-M   'P 1'
#
loop_
_entity.id
_entity.type
_entity.pdbx_description
1 polymer ?
#
loop_
_entity_poly.entity_id
_entity_poly.type
_entity_poly.pdbx_seq_one_letter_code
_entity_poly.pdbx_strand_id
1 'polypeptide(L)'
;MNSAKRKTRILLDELTARGHPNVLGTHRTTIEITKENFLTKNGNCIIGIMSSKGVNDFNLELKKAIQNEEKIEVEMIAGPFK
;
A
#
# COMPACT_ATOMS: atom_id res chain seq x y z
N MET A 1 -25.40 18.70 -20.60
CA MET A 1 -24.85 17.33 -20.70
C MET A 1 -23.49 17.27 -20.01
N ASN A 2 -23.12 16.09 -19.49
CA ASN A 2 -21.93 15.74 -18.71
C ASN A 2 -21.95 16.07 -17.21
N SER A 3 -22.92 15.46 -16.50
CA SER A 3 -22.69 15.11 -15.10
C SER A 3 -21.72 13.92 -15.10
N ALA A 4 -20.43 14.18 -14.85
CA ALA A 4 -19.44 13.14 -14.63
C ALA A 4 -19.92 12.32 -13.43
N LYS A 5 -20.46 11.12 -13.68
CA LYS A 5 -20.83 10.18 -12.63
C LYS A 5 -19.58 9.95 -11.76
N ARG A 6 -19.57 10.46 -10.53
CA ARG A 6 -18.54 10.09 -9.54
C ARG A 6 -18.55 8.56 -9.47
N LYS A 7 -17.49 7.91 -9.95
CA LYS A 7 -17.27 6.49 -9.66
C LYS A 7 -17.20 6.38 -8.13
N THR A 8 -18.11 5.61 -7.54
CA THR A 8 -18.06 5.29 -6.13
C THR A 8 -16.75 4.56 -5.87
N ARG A 9 -15.83 5.16 -5.11
CA ARG A 9 -14.64 4.47 -4.61
C ARG A 9 -15.06 3.63 -3.41
N ILE A 10 -14.77 2.34 -3.46
CA ILE A 10 -15.00 1.42 -2.34
C ILE A 10 -13.64 1.18 -1.69
N LEU A 11 -13.56 1.40 -0.39
CA LEU A 11 -12.38 1.03 0.39
C LEU A 11 -12.44 -0.48 0.66
N LEU A 12 -11.57 -1.26 -0.01
CA LEU A 12 -11.52 -2.71 0.16
C LEU A 12 -10.68 -3.12 1.38
N ASP A 13 -9.60 -2.39 1.64
CA ASP A 13 -8.69 -2.66 2.74
C ASP A 13 -7.92 -1.40 3.16
N GLU A 14 -7.42 -1.41 4.39
CA GLU A 14 -6.61 -0.35 4.99
C GLU A 14 -5.52 -0.97 5.86
N LEU A 15 -4.31 -0.43 5.77
CA LEU A 15 -3.18 -0.78 6.62
C LEU A 15 -2.42 0.47 7.03
N THR A 16 -1.72 0.37 8.16
CA THR A 16 -0.79 1.40 8.62
C THR A 16 0.62 0.83 8.64
N ALA A 17 1.60 1.68 8.39
CA ALA A 17 3.01 1.35 8.43
C ALA A 17 3.81 2.54 8.99
N ARG A 18 5.08 2.32 9.29
CA ARG A 18 6.00 3.35 9.78
C ARG A 18 7.10 3.61 8.76
N GLY A 19 7.55 4.87 8.69
CA GLY A 19 8.78 5.20 8.00
C GLY A 19 10.01 4.60 8.71
N HIS A 20 11.15 4.64 8.04
CA HIS A 20 12.43 4.23 8.62
C HIS A 20 13.57 5.08 8.04
N PRO A 21 14.63 5.41 8.79
CA PRO A 21 15.74 6.25 8.29
C PRO A 21 16.44 5.72 7.03
N ASN A 22 16.35 4.41 6.77
CA ASN A 22 16.91 3.77 5.56
C ASN A 22 15.91 3.63 4.40
N VAL A 23 14.70 4.19 4.47
CA VAL A 23 13.78 4.20 3.33
C VAL A 23 14.39 5.03 2.19
N LEU A 24 14.52 4.40 1.03
CA LEU A 24 14.99 5.05 -0.20
C LEU A 24 13.87 5.17 -1.24
N GLY A 25 13.06 4.12 -1.43
CA GLY A 25 11.98 4.10 -2.42
C GLY A 25 12.46 4.34 -3.85
N THR A 26 13.69 3.95 -4.17
CA THR A 26 14.35 4.26 -5.46
C THR A 26 14.24 3.14 -6.48
N HIS A 27 13.66 1.99 -6.13
CA HIS A 27 13.40 0.93 -7.10
C HIS A 27 12.42 1.41 -8.18
N ARG A 28 12.75 1.17 -9.46
CA ARG A 28 12.08 1.84 -10.58
C ARG A 28 10.69 1.31 -10.92
N THR A 29 10.39 0.08 -10.51
CA THR A 29 9.20 -0.66 -10.96
C THR A 29 8.38 -1.25 -9.83
N THR A 30 8.87 -1.19 -8.58
CA THR A 30 8.21 -1.83 -7.45
C THR A 30 8.29 -0.96 -6.21
N ILE A 31 7.31 -1.17 -5.34
CA ILE A 31 7.30 -0.69 -3.98
C ILE A 31 6.99 -1.88 -3.06
N GLU A 32 7.46 -1.83 -1.83
CA GLU A 32 7.16 -2.82 -0.81
C GLU A 32 6.81 -2.15 0.53
N ILE A 33 5.84 -2.72 1.24
CA ILE A 33 5.50 -2.40 2.62
C ILE A 33 5.55 -3.71 3.39
N THR A 34 6.34 -3.77 4.47
CA THR A 34 6.65 -5.03 5.16
C THR A 34 6.23 -5.02 6.62
N LYS A 35 5.91 -6.21 7.17
CA LYS A 35 5.68 -6.41 8.61
C LYS A 35 6.98 -6.45 9.41
N GLU A 36 8.12 -6.62 8.75
CA GLU A 36 9.43 -6.60 9.40
C GLU A 36 9.67 -5.28 10.12
N ASN A 37 10.46 -5.32 11.20
CA ASN A 37 10.74 -4.16 12.04
C ASN A 37 12.09 -3.49 11.73
N PHE A 38 12.83 -3.99 10.73
CA PHE A 38 14.14 -3.49 10.35
C PHE A 38 14.22 -3.27 8.83
N LEU A 39 15.06 -2.33 8.41
CA LEU A 39 15.33 -2.07 7.01
C LEU A 39 16.80 -1.70 6.78
N THR A 40 17.45 -2.41 5.87
CA THR A 40 18.80 -2.06 5.37
C THR A 40 18.68 -1.18 4.12
N LYS A 41 19.76 -0.47 3.76
CA LYS A 41 19.79 0.35 2.52
C LYS A 41 19.71 -0.48 1.23
N ASN A 42 19.94 -1.80 1.30
CA ASN A 42 19.79 -2.70 0.16
C ASN A 42 18.31 -2.94 -0.19
N GLY A 43 17.39 -2.79 0.77
CA GLY A 43 15.95 -2.88 0.56
C GLY A 43 15.38 -1.62 -0.08
N ASN A 44 15.88 -1.24 -1.26
CA ASN A 44 15.59 0.06 -1.88
C ASN A 44 14.16 0.21 -2.45
N CYS A 45 13.39 -0.88 -2.56
CA CYS A 45 11.97 -0.87 -2.90
C CYS A 45 11.05 -0.62 -1.68
N ILE A 46 11.55 -0.79 -0.45
CA ILE A 46 10.72 -0.68 0.75
C ILE A 46 10.46 0.79 1.07
N ILE A 47 9.18 1.14 1.23
CA ILE A 47 8.71 2.49 1.58
C ILE A 47 8.04 2.57 2.96
N GLY A 48 7.80 1.43 3.62
CA GLY A 48 7.25 1.36 4.97
C GLY A 48 7.53 0.02 5.65
N ILE A 49 7.76 0.07 6.97
CA ILE A 49 8.03 -1.09 7.83
C ILE A 49 6.97 -1.22 8.94
N MET A 50 7.01 -2.31 9.71
CA MET A 50 6.07 -2.58 10.81
C MET A 50 4.61 -2.45 10.37
N SER A 51 4.30 -2.92 9.17
CA SER A 51 2.94 -2.92 8.64
C SER A 51 1.98 -3.65 9.56
N SER A 52 0.79 -3.09 9.78
CA SER A 52 -0.28 -3.74 10.53
C SER A 52 -0.78 -5.01 9.84
N LYS A 53 -0.54 -5.16 8.53
CA LYS A 53 -1.01 -6.29 7.70
C LYS A 53 0.07 -6.74 6.71
N GLY A 54 0.12 -8.03 6.47
CA GLY A 54 0.77 -8.63 5.29
C GLY A 54 -0.28 -9.16 4.32
N VAL A 55 0.15 -9.73 3.20
CA VAL A 55 -0.76 -10.25 2.15
C VAL A 55 -1.76 -11.28 2.70
N ASN A 56 -1.34 -12.12 3.65
CA ASN A 56 -2.22 -13.09 4.30
C ASN A 56 -3.34 -12.43 5.12
N ASP A 57 -3.13 -11.21 5.60
CA ASP A 57 -4.08 -10.47 6.43
C ASP A 57 -5.07 -9.63 5.61
N PHE A 58 -4.92 -9.57 4.28
CA PHE A 58 -5.80 -8.77 3.43
C PHE A 58 -7.24 -9.28 3.45
N ASN A 59 -8.18 -8.34 3.32
CA ASN A 59 -9.61 -8.62 3.16
C ASN A 59 -9.83 -9.58 1.99
N LEU A 60 -10.72 -10.55 2.17
CA LEU A 60 -11.08 -11.53 1.16
C LEU A 60 -11.58 -10.87 -0.13
N GLU A 61 -12.29 -9.76 -0.03
CA GLU A 61 -12.77 -9.01 -1.21
C GLU A 61 -11.62 -8.42 -2.02
N LEU A 62 -10.62 -7.83 -1.37
CA LEU A 62 -9.41 -7.34 -2.04
C LEU A 62 -8.65 -8.49 -2.72
N LYS A 63 -8.47 -9.62 -2.02
CA LYS A 63 -7.81 -10.81 -2.57
C LYS A 63 -8.51 -11.31 -3.83
N LYS A 64 -9.84 -11.39 -3.82
CA LYS A 64 -10.64 -11.79 -4.98
C LYS A 64 -10.52 -10.80 -6.15
N ALA A 65 -10.59 -9.50 -5.88
CA ALA A 65 -10.43 -8.47 -6.92
C ALA A 65 -9.06 -8.58 -7.60
N ILE A 66 -7.98 -8.80 -6.83
CA ILE A 66 -6.63 -9.03 -7.37
C ILE A 66 -6.58 -10.31 -8.20
N GLN A 67 -7.14 -11.42 -7.70
CA GLN A 67 -7.17 -12.71 -8.42
C GLN A 67 -7.95 -12.65 -9.73
N ASN A 68 -8.95 -11.76 -9.81
CA ASN A 68 -9.74 -11.50 -11.01
C ASN A 68 -9.12 -10.43 -11.94
N GLU A 69 -7.88 -10.01 -11.68
CA GLU A 69 -7.16 -9.00 -12.46
C GLU A 69 -7.89 -7.63 -12.52
N GLU A 70 -8.69 -7.32 -11.51
CA GLU A 70 -9.37 -6.04 -11.43
C GLU A 70 -8.36 -4.91 -11.18
N LYS A 71 -8.67 -3.71 -11.71
CA LYS A 71 -7.86 -2.53 -11.45
C LYS A 71 -7.98 -2.11 -9.98
N ILE A 72 -6.88 -2.22 -9.23
CA ILE A 72 -6.77 -1.73 -7.87
C ILE A 72 -6.17 -0.32 -7.87
N GLU A 73 -6.81 0.61 -7.14
CA GLU A 73 -6.26 1.94 -6.86
C GLU A 73 -5.73 1.95 -5.42
N VAL A 74 -4.47 2.33 -5.25
CA VAL A 74 -3.83 2.44 -3.94
C VAL A 74 -3.65 3.91 -3.61
N GLU A 75 -4.24 4.35 -2.49
CA GLU A 75 -4.01 5.68 -1.92
C GLU A 75 -3.03 5.56 -0.76
N MET A 76 -1.93 6.32 -0.83
CA MET A 76 -0.91 6.35 0.21
C MET A 76 -0.85 7.75 0.79
N ILE A 77 -1.00 7.83 2.11
CA ILE A 77 -0.96 9.08 2.86
C ILE A 77 0.26 9.03 3.77
N ALA A 78 1.16 10.00 3.63
CA ALA A 78 2.37 10.11 4.43
C ALA A 78 2.52 11.56 4.93
N GLY A 79 2.84 11.73 6.20
CA GLY A 79 2.96 13.03 6.85
C GLY A 79 2.64 12.95 8.34
N PRO A 80 2.57 14.10 9.04
CA PRO A 80 2.12 14.12 10.42
C PRO A 80 0.64 13.73 10.46
N PHE A 81 0.35 12.52 10.92
CA PHE A 81 -0.97 12.16 11.40
C PHE A 81 -1.20 12.94 12.71
N LYS A 82 -2.21 13.81 12.73
CA LYS A 82 -2.68 14.42 13.98
C LYS A 82 -3.52 13.41 14.76
#